data_AF-M9P0N8-F1
#
_entry.id   AF-M9P0N8-F1
#
_cell.length_a   1.000
_cell.length_b   1.000
_cell.length_c   1.000
_cell.angle_alpha   90.00
_cell.angle_beta   90.00
_cell.angle_gamma   90.00
#
_symmetry.space_group_name_H-M   'P 1'
#
loop_
_entity.id
_entity.type
_entity.pdbx_description
1 polymer ?
#
loop_
_entity_poly.entity_id
_entity_poly.type
_entity_poly.pdbx_seq_one_letter_code
_entity_poly.pdbx_strand_id
1 'polypeptide(L)'
;MAFFTHQVCRGFSSSAVRNVVIKHVTVIGGGQMGAGIAQVAASTGHSVTLVDTNDDILKKTVKGIEGSLKRVVKKKYADKPEAGEEFIQKVLKNVSTSTDAVSVVQGSDLVIEAIVENLKIKQDLFSQLDKAAPAHTIFASNTSSLPISDIASSTNRLDRFGGLHFFNPVPMMKLVEVIGTSATSQETFDSLLNFSKTLGKTPVSCKDTPGFIVNRLLVPYLLESIRLHERGHGSKEDIDIAMKLGAGYPMGPFELADYVGLDTTKFIIDGWSQMEPNNPLFAQSPMLNKLVEEGKLGKKYRRRILQVQVI
;
A
#
# COMPACT_ATOMS: atom_id res chain seq x y z
N MET A 1 -12.14 24.61 -6.63
CA MET A 1 -10.82 24.92 -7.21
C MET A 1 -9.74 24.32 -6.31
N ALA A 2 -9.29 23.10 -6.59
CA ALA A 2 -8.09 22.56 -5.94
C ALA A 2 -6.89 22.95 -6.82
N PHE A 3 -6.38 24.16 -6.58
CA PHE A 3 -5.22 24.70 -7.27
C PHE A 3 -3.94 24.26 -6.55
N PHE A 4 -2.98 23.78 -7.34
CA PHE A 4 -1.53 23.63 -7.11
C PHE A 4 -1.01 23.80 -5.67
N THR A 5 -0.57 22.70 -5.06
CA THR A 5 0.49 22.70 -4.04
C THR A 5 1.79 22.20 -4.65
N HIS A 6 2.54 23.10 -5.29
CA HIS A 6 3.98 22.94 -5.47
C HIS A 6 4.68 23.86 -4.49
N GLN A 7 5.15 23.32 -3.36
CA GLN A 7 6.18 23.98 -2.58
C GLN A 7 7.53 23.67 -3.21
N VAL A 8 8.15 24.71 -3.77
CA VAL A 8 9.54 24.73 -4.21
C VAL A 8 10.39 25.01 -2.97
N CYS A 9 11.17 24.04 -2.51
CA CYS A 9 12.37 24.31 -1.72
C CYS A 9 13.57 24.22 -2.67
N ARG A 10 14.11 25.39 -3.06
CA ARG A 10 15.39 25.49 -3.76
C ARG A 10 16.51 25.36 -2.73
N GLY A 11 17.08 24.16 -2.59
CA GLY A 11 18.42 23.98 -2.04
C GLY A 11 19.44 24.10 -3.16
N PHE A 12 20.26 25.17 -3.16
CA PHE A 12 21.45 25.25 -4.01
C PHE A 12 22.52 24.31 -3.45
N SER A 13 22.43 23.01 -3.76
CA SER A 13 23.54 22.07 -3.61
C SER A 13 24.08 21.75 -5.00
N SER A 14 25.34 22.07 -5.25
CA SER A 14 26.06 21.75 -6.50
C SER A 14 26.54 20.30 -6.55
N SER A 15 26.28 19.51 -5.51
CA SER A 15 26.50 18.07 -5.53
C SER A 15 25.30 17.44 -6.22
N ALA A 16 25.49 16.94 -7.45
CA ALA A 16 24.52 16.04 -8.04
C ALA A 16 24.30 14.88 -7.07
N VAL A 17 23.14 14.83 -6.41
CA VAL A 17 22.76 13.70 -5.56
C VAL A 17 22.80 12.49 -6.48
N ARG A 18 23.76 11.58 -6.24
CA ARG A 18 23.84 10.32 -6.97
C ARG A 18 22.68 9.46 -6.51
N ASN A 19 21.50 9.66 -7.08
CA ASN A 19 20.37 8.81 -6.77
C ASN A 19 20.64 7.41 -7.34
N VAL A 20 20.42 6.36 -6.54
CA VAL A 20 20.37 4.99 -7.06
C VAL A 20 19.25 4.93 -8.10
N VAL A 21 19.63 4.63 -9.35
CA VAL A 21 18.67 4.46 -10.45
C VAL A 21 18.03 3.09 -10.29
N ILE A 22 16.79 3.06 -9.82
CA ILE A 22 16.04 1.82 -9.64
C ILE A 22 15.59 1.30 -11.02
N LYS A 23 16.13 0.15 -11.44
CA LYS A 23 15.72 -0.55 -12.67
C LYS A 23 15.16 -1.94 -12.37
N HIS A 24 15.77 -2.63 -11.41
CA HIS A 24 15.40 -3.97 -10.99
C HIS A 24 14.66 -3.93 -9.65
N VAL A 25 13.39 -4.32 -9.65
CA VAL A 25 12.50 -4.27 -8.48
C VAL A 25 12.09 -5.68 -8.09
N THR A 26 12.38 -6.07 -6.86
CA THR A 26 11.87 -7.32 -6.29
C THR A 26 10.67 -7.03 -5.43
N VAL A 27 9.54 -7.67 -5.74
CA VAL A 27 8.30 -7.52 -4.97
C VAL A 27 8.01 -8.84 -4.26
N ILE A 28 7.98 -8.81 -2.93
CA ILE A 28 7.81 -10.00 -2.10
C ILE A 28 6.38 -10.05 -1.57
N GLY A 29 5.65 -11.10 -1.95
CA GLY A 29 4.22 -11.29 -1.68
C GLY A 29 3.37 -11.09 -2.94
N GLY A 30 2.82 -12.17 -3.47
CA GLY A 30 1.95 -12.23 -4.64
C GLY A 30 0.47 -11.93 -4.35
N GLY A 31 0.16 -11.39 -3.17
CA GLY A 31 -1.18 -10.93 -2.80
C GLY A 31 -1.67 -9.74 -3.64
N GLN A 32 -2.86 -9.22 -3.32
CA GLN A 32 -3.46 -8.09 -4.07
C GLN A 32 -2.54 -6.87 -4.18
N MET A 33 -1.86 -6.52 -3.08
CA MET A 33 -0.95 -5.36 -3.05
C MET A 33 0.29 -5.60 -3.89
N GLY A 34 1.05 -6.67 -3.63
CA GLY A 34 2.28 -6.95 -4.38
C GLY A 34 2.02 -7.20 -5.87
N ALA A 35 0.93 -7.87 -6.24
CA ALA A 35 0.51 -8.00 -7.64
C ALA A 35 0.31 -6.62 -8.31
N GLY A 36 -0.37 -5.71 -7.62
CA GLY A 36 -0.63 -4.36 -8.11
C GLY A 36 0.65 -3.50 -8.19
N ILE A 37 1.55 -3.63 -7.21
CA ILE A 37 2.85 -2.95 -7.20
C ILE A 37 3.69 -3.45 -8.38
N ALA A 38 3.82 -4.76 -8.54
CA ALA A 38 4.55 -5.38 -9.65
C ALA A 38 3.98 -4.96 -11.00
N GLN A 39 2.65 -4.95 -11.16
CA GLN A 39 2.00 -4.49 -12.38
C GLN A 39 2.40 -3.05 -12.72
N VAL A 40 2.35 -2.12 -11.77
CA VAL A 40 2.66 -0.70 -12.04
C VAL A 40 4.15 -0.48 -12.32
N ALA A 41 5.03 -1.15 -11.58
CA ALA A 41 6.47 -1.11 -11.83
C ALA A 41 6.82 -1.64 -13.22
N ALA A 42 6.29 -2.82 -13.59
CA ALA A 42 6.52 -3.41 -14.91
C ALA A 42 5.93 -2.56 -16.06
N SER A 43 4.76 -1.94 -15.83
CA SER A 43 4.10 -1.05 -16.81
C SER A 43 4.91 0.21 -17.12
N THR A 44 5.83 0.59 -16.24
CA THR A 44 6.68 1.78 -16.39
C THR A 44 8.11 1.43 -16.78
N GLY A 45 8.34 0.20 -17.21
CA GLY A 45 9.60 -0.24 -17.81
C GLY A 45 10.62 -0.82 -16.83
N HIS A 46 10.27 -0.97 -15.56
CA HIS A 46 11.14 -1.64 -14.58
C HIS A 46 11.10 -3.15 -14.80
N SER A 47 12.24 -3.81 -14.63
CA SER A 47 12.31 -5.28 -14.56
C SER A 47 11.89 -5.72 -13.16
N VAL A 48 10.83 -6.52 -13.08
CA VAL A 48 10.24 -6.94 -11.81
C VAL A 48 10.43 -8.44 -11.60
N THR A 49 10.85 -8.83 -10.40
CA THR A 49 10.77 -10.21 -9.94
C THR A 49 9.78 -10.31 -8.80
N LEU A 50 8.69 -11.05 -9.03
CA LEU A 50 7.71 -11.39 -8.00
C LEU A 50 8.18 -12.61 -7.22
N VAL A 51 8.18 -12.50 -5.90
CA VAL A 51 8.56 -13.60 -5.01
C VAL A 51 7.39 -13.99 -4.12
N ASP A 52 7.10 -15.28 -4.04
CA ASP A 52 6.13 -15.86 -3.10
C ASP A 52 6.54 -17.29 -2.73
N THR A 53 5.84 -17.89 -1.79
CA THR A 53 6.13 -19.18 -1.16
C THR A 53 6.03 -20.39 -2.09
N ASN A 54 5.26 -20.31 -3.19
CA ASN A 54 5.17 -21.40 -4.17
C ASN A 54 4.75 -20.90 -5.58
N ASP A 55 5.04 -21.73 -6.58
CA ASP A 55 4.78 -21.43 -7.99
C ASP A 55 3.30 -21.29 -8.35
N ASP A 56 2.40 -21.97 -7.63
CA ASP A 56 0.97 -21.91 -7.92
C ASP A 56 0.37 -20.55 -7.53
N ILE A 57 0.83 -19.98 -6.41
CA ILE A 57 0.52 -18.60 -6.04
C ILE A 57 1.06 -17.64 -7.11
N LEU A 58 2.33 -17.79 -7.51
CA LEU A 58 2.96 -16.93 -8.51
C LEU A 58 2.24 -16.96 -9.86
N LYS A 59 1.89 -18.16 -10.36
CA LYS A 59 1.08 -18.33 -11.59
C LYS A 59 -0.27 -17.62 -11.47
N LYS A 60 -0.95 -17.76 -10.33
CA LYS A 60 -2.22 -17.07 -10.06
C LYS A 60 -2.04 -15.55 -10.01
N THR A 61 -0.96 -15.07 -9.41
CA THR A 61 -0.62 -13.65 -9.33
C THR A 61 -0.37 -13.06 -10.71
N VAL A 62 0.46 -13.70 -11.55
CA VAL A 62 0.73 -13.26 -12.92
C VAL A 62 -0.55 -13.24 -13.77
N LYS A 63 -1.39 -14.29 -13.66
CA LYS A 63 -2.71 -14.31 -14.31
C LYS A 63 -3.62 -13.18 -13.83
N GLY A 64 -3.56 -12.85 -12.53
CA GLY A 64 -4.27 -11.72 -11.94
C GLY A 64 -3.81 -10.37 -12.50
N ILE A 65 -2.51 -10.20 -12.69
CA ILE A 65 -1.89 -9.02 -13.32
C ILE A 65 -2.37 -8.91 -14.77
N GLU A 66 -2.31 -9.98 -15.55
CA GLU A 66 -2.81 -10.01 -16.94
C GLU A 66 -4.29 -9.60 -17.01
N GLY A 67 -5.15 -10.18 -16.16
CA GLY A 67 -6.58 -9.82 -16.10
C GLY A 67 -6.84 -8.39 -15.64
N SER A 68 -5.95 -7.82 -14.81
CA SER A 68 -5.97 -6.40 -14.45
C SER A 68 -5.57 -5.51 -15.63
N LEU A 69 -4.48 -5.85 -16.33
CA LEU A 69 -4.03 -5.11 -17.51
C LEU A 69 -5.08 -5.10 -18.61
N LYS A 70 -5.75 -6.23 -18.89
CA LYS A 70 -6.88 -6.31 -19.84
C LYS A 70 -7.98 -5.29 -19.53
N ARG A 71 -8.30 -5.08 -18.24
CA ARG A 71 -9.28 -4.06 -17.82
C ARG A 71 -8.76 -2.64 -18.00
N VAL A 72 -7.47 -2.40 -17.77
CA VAL A 72 -6.83 -1.10 -17.98
C VAL A 72 -6.80 -0.74 -19.46
N VAL A 73 -6.38 -1.66 -20.33
CA VAL A 73 -6.27 -1.39 -21.76
C VAL A 73 -7.63 -1.22 -22.42
N LYS A 74 -8.66 -1.95 -21.99
CA LYS A 74 -10.04 -1.74 -22.47
C LYS A 74 -10.51 -0.30 -22.26
N LYS A 75 -10.04 0.39 -21.23
CA LYS A 75 -10.36 1.81 -20.96
C LYS A 75 -9.42 2.78 -21.67
N LYS A 76 -8.11 2.51 -21.67
CA LYS A 76 -7.08 3.44 -22.18
C LYS A 76 -6.82 3.33 -23.69
N TYR A 77 -7.06 2.16 -24.27
CA TYR A 77 -6.78 1.81 -25.66
C TYR A 77 -8.05 1.36 -26.37
N ALA A 78 -9.21 1.91 -25.98
CA ALA A 78 -10.51 1.55 -26.56
C ALA A 78 -10.51 1.70 -28.09
N ASP A 79 -9.85 2.74 -28.60
CA ASP A 79 -9.77 3.04 -30.03
C ASP A 79 -8.61 2.33 -30.76
N LYS A 80 -7.74 1.63 -30.01
CA LYS A 80 -6.54 0.95 -30.56
C LYS A 80 -6.27 -0.39 -29.86
N PRO A 81 -7.10 -1.43 -30.10
CA PRO A 81 -6.99 -2.72 -29.40
C PRO A 81 -5.63 -3.40 -29.57
N GLU A 82 -5.04 -3.33 -30.77
CA GLU A 82 -3.73 -3.94 -31.08
C GLU A 82 -2.60 -3.35 -30.20
N ALA A 83 -2.55 -2.02 -30.09
CA ALA A 83 -1.59 -1.34 -29.21
C ALA A 83 -1.81 -1.68 -27.72
N GLY A 84 -3.05 -2.00 -27.33
CA GLY A 84 -3.38 -2.48 -26.00
C GLY A 84 -2.81 -3.88 -25.72
N GLU A 85 -2.88 -4.79 -26.69
CA GLU A 85 -2.31 -6.14 -26.57
C GLU A 85 -0.77 -6.10 -26.54
N GLU A 86 -0.14 -5.30 -27.42
CA GLU A 86 1.31 -5.08 -27.39
C GLU A 86 1.79 -4.53 -26.04
N PHE A 87 1.02 -3.61 -25.45
CA PHE A 87 1.30 -3.09 -24.12
C PHE A 87 1.25 -4.21 -23.07
N ILE A 88 0.22 -5.06 -23.07
CA ILE A 88 0.12 -6.20 -22.14
C ILE A 88 1.37 -7.09 -22.25
N GLN A 89 1.73 -7.51 -23.48
CA GLN A 89 2.88 -8.38 -23.70
C GLN A 89 4.18 -7.75 -23.23
N LYS A 90 4.37 -6.44 -23.50
CA LYS A 90 5.52 -5.68 -23.01
C LYS A 90 5.59 -5.66 -21.48
N VAL A 91 4.46 -5.42 -20.79
CA VAL A 91 4.42 -5.43 -19.32
C VAL A 91 4.74 -6.82 -18.78
N LEU A 92 4.14 -7.87 -19.32
CA LEU A 92 4.36 -9.24 -18.86
C LEU A 92 5.80 -9.71 -19.09
N LYS A 93 6.45 -9.29 -20.18
CA LYS A 93 7.87 -9.59 -20.43
C LYS A 93 8.80 -9.00 -19.36
N ASN A 94 8.38 -7.92 -18.70
CA ASN A 94 9.12 -7.32 -17.59
C ASN A 94 8.88 -8.01 -16.25
N VAL A 95 7.96 -8.99 -16.17
CA VAL A 95 7.64 -9.70 -14.93
C VAL A 95 8.22 -11.11 -14.97
N SER A 96 9.13 -11.38 -14.04
CA SER A 96 9.64 -12.71 -13.72
C SER A 96 9.14 -13.16 -12.35
N THR A 97 9.24 -14.45 -12.05
CA THR A 97 8.79 -15.03 -10.78
C THR A 97 9.87 -15.91 -10.18
N SER A 98 9.97 -15.96 -8.85
CA SER A 98 10.84 -16.87 -8.11
C SER A 98 10.20 -17.27 -6.78
N THR A 99 10.56 -18.43 -6.26
CA THR A 99 10.21 -18.83 -4.89
C THR A 99 11.33 -18.57 -3.88
N ASP A 100 12.50 -18.18 -4.36
CA ASP A 100 13.68 -17.89 -3.55
C ASP A 100 13.98 -16.39 -3.58
N ALA A 101 13.71 -15.73 -2.45
CA ALA A 101 13.96 -14.30 -2.29
C ALA A 101 15.46 -13.97 -2.17
N VAL A 102 16.27 -14.89 -1.63
CA VAL A 102 17.67 -14.67 -1.29
C VAL A 102 18.54 -14.68 -2.55
N SER A 103 18.27 -15.56 -3.51
CA SER A 103 18.96 -15.51 -4.81
C SER A 103 18.58 -14.27 -5.62
N VAL A 104 17.30 -13.91 -5.65
CA VAL A 104 16.79 -12.79 -6.45
C VAL A 104 17.31 -11.44 -5.96
N VAL A 105 17.48 -11.26 -4.64
CA VAL A 105 17.88 -9.96 -4.09
C VAL A 105 19.29 -9.53 -4.54
N GLN A 106 20.14 -10.48 -4.96
CA GLN A 106 21.48 -10.21 -5.48
C GLN A 106 21.50 -9.31 -6.73
N GLY A 107 20.41 -9.29 -7.51
CA GLY A 107 20.26 -8.46 -8.70
C GLY A 107 19.30 -7.28 -8.52
N SER A 108 18.90 -6.95 -7.29
CA SER A 108 17.83 -5.98 -7.02
C SER A 108 18.38 -4.60 -6.68
N ASP A 109 17.79 -3.55 -7.25
CA ASP A 109 18.03 -2.16 -6.83
C ASP A 109 17.08 -1.76 -5.70
N LEU A 110 15.84 -2.27 -5.75
CA LEU A 110 14.79 -2.02 -4.76
C LEU A 110 14.06 -3.32 -4.42
N VAL A 111 13.90 -3.60 -3.13
CA VAL A 111 12.97 -4.62 -2.62
C VAL A 111 11.75 -3.94 -2.03
N ILE A 112 10.55 -4.38 -2.43
CA ILE A 112 9.27 -3.95 -1.86
C ILE A 112 8.58 -5.15 -1.23
N GLU A 113 8.47 -5.15 0.09
CA GLU A 113 7.81 -6.19 0.87
C GLU A 113 6.31 -5.88 1.02
N ALA A 114 5.46 -6.85 0.65
CA ALA A 114 4.00 -6.80 0.73
C ALA A 114 3.38 -8.15 1.17
N ILE A 115 3.96 -8.75 2.20
CA ILE A 115 3.54 -10.00 2.85
C ILE A 115 2.58 -9.72 4.02
N VAL A 116 2.23 -10.78 4.77
CA VAL A 116 1.40 -10.70 5.97
C VAL A 116 1.89 -9.62 6.95
N GLU A 117 0.93 -8.92 7.56
CA GLU A 117 1.15 -7.82 8.50
C GLU A 117 1.56 -8.34 9.89
N ASN A 118 2.76 -8.93 9.96
CA ASN A 118 3.34 -9.46 11.19
C ASN A 118 4.80 -9.01 11.32
N LEU A 119 5.13 -8.32 12.41
CA LEU A 119 6.45 -7.73 12.62
C LEU A 119 7.58 -8.78 12.56
N LYS A 120 7.41 -9.91 13.25
CA LYS A 120 8.46 -10.95 13.32
C LYS A 120 8.73 -11.56 11.95
N ILE A 121 7.69 -11.89 11.18
CA ILE A 121 7.83 -12.43 9.83
C ILE A 121 8.56 -11.44 8.91
N LYS A 122 8.22 -10.15 8.98
CA LYS A 122 8.88 -9.10 8.18
C LYS A 122 10.34 -8.92 8.61
N GLN A 123 10.61 -8.87 9.91
CA GLN A 123 11.97 -8.77 10.44
C GLN A 123 12.84 -9.96 10.01
N ASP A 124 12.32 -11.18 10.09
CA ASP A 124 13.03 -12.41 9.69
C ASP A 124 13.32 -12.44 8.18
N LEU A 125 12.36 -11.98 7.36
CA LEU A 125 12.56 -11.81 5.93
C LEU A 125 13.70 -10.81 5.66
N PHE A 126 13.58 -9.58 6.17
CA PHE A 126 14.56 -8.54 5.88
C PHE A 126 15.96 -8.86 6.44
N SER A 127 16.06 -9.55 7.58
CA SER A 127 17.33 -10.03 8.12
C SER A 127 18.01 -11.06 7.21
N GLN A 128 17.24 -11.93 6.55
CA GLN A 128 17.78 -12.87 5.58
C GLN A 128 18.23 -12.16 4.29
N LEU A 129 17.41 -11.24 3.78
CA LEU A 129 17.73 -10.48 2.57
C LEU A 129 18.95 -9.59 2.75
N ASP A 130 19.10 -8.97 3.92
CA ASP A 130 20.21 -8.05 4.23
C ASP A 130 21.58 -8.71 4.04
N LYS A 131 21.67 -10.02 4.30
CA LYS A 131 22.92 -10.80 4.16
C LYS A 131 23.32 -11.04 2.70
N ALA A 132 22.36 -11.06 1.77
CA ALA A 132 22.59 -11.40 0.37
C ALA A 132 22.46 -10.20 -0.57
N ALA A 133 21.73 -9.17 -0.16
CA ALA A 133 21.44 -8.02 -0.98
C ALA A 133 22.69 -7.14 -1.16
N PRO A 134 22.98 -6.67 -2.38
CA PRO A 134 24.07 -5.74 -2.66
C PRO A 134 24.04 -4.49 -1.77
N ALA A 135 25.19 -3.85 -1.63
CA ALA A 135 25.33 -2.65 -0.81
C ALA A 135 24.44 -1.49 -1.27
N HIS A 136 24.10 -1.40 -2.56
CA HIS A 136 23.25 -0.32 -3.09
C HIS A 136 21.74 -0.59 -2.96
N THR A 137 21.33 -1.82 -2.65
CA THR A 137 19.91 -2.20 -2.66
C THR A 137 19.14 -1.51 -1.54
N ILE A 138 18.07 -0.83 -1.93
CA ILE A 138 17.11 -0.21 -1.02
C ILE A 138 16.05 -1.22 -0.61
N PHE A 139 15.70 -1.24 0.67
CA PHE A 139 14.58 -2.00 1.21
C PHE A 139 13.40 -1.08 1.52
N ALA A 140 12.21 -1.48 1.10
CA ALA A 140 10.97 -0.79 1.42
C ALA A 140 9.90 -1.77 1.88
N SER A 141 9.16 -1.41 2.94
CA SER A 141 7.95 -2.13 3.32
C SER A 141 6.70 -1.36 2.86
N ASN A 142 5.70 -2.09 2.36
CA ASN A 142 4.35 -1.60 2.08
C ASN A 142 3.41 -1.74 3.30
N THR A 143 3.92 -2.03 4.50
CA THR A 143 3.10 -2.09 5.73
C THR A 143 2.18 -0.88 5.86
N SER A 144 0.99 -1.10 6.43
CA SER A 144 -0.02 -0.05 6.63
C SER A 144 -0.12 0.42 8.08
N SER A 145 0.51 -0.32 9.02
CA SER A 145 0.27 -0.16 10.46
C SER A 145 1.51 -0.31 11.33
N LEU A 146 2.53 -1.05 10.89
CA LEU A 146 3.75 -1.27 11.66
C LEU A 146 4.73 -0.10 11.42
N PRO A 147 5.41 0.39 12.47
CA PRO A 147 6.50 1.35 12.30
C PRO A 147 7.61 0.78 11.41
N ILE A 148 8.10 1.58 10.47
CA ILE A 148 9.19 1.22 9.57
C ILE A 148 10.48 0.98 10.36
N SER A 149 10.73 1.76 11.42
CA SER A 149 11.87 1.60 12.32
C SER A 149 11.94 0.21 12.94
N ASP A 150 10.79 -0.32 13.35
CA ASP A 150 10.69 -1.62 14.01
C ASP A 150 11.02 -2.74 13.01
N ILE A 151 10.53 -2.62 11.78
CA ILE A 151 10.86 -3.57 10.71
C ILE A 151 12.34 -3.48 10.34
N ALA A 152 12.86 -2.26 10.16
CA ALA A 152 14.23 -2.01 9.73
C ALA A 152 15.28 -2.48 10.75
N SER A 153 14.93 -2.51 12.04
CA SER A 153 15.82 -2.88 13.15
C SER A 153 16.46 -4.27 13.04
N SER A 154 15.95 -5.14 12.16
CA SER A 154 16.54 -6.46 11.88
C SER A 154 17.65 -6.46 10.81
N THR A 155 18.03 -5.28 10.30
CA THR A 155 19.00 -5.11 9.21
C THR A 155 20.15 -4.18 9.59
N ASN A 156 21.26 -4.26 8.85
CA ASN A 156 22.42 -3.38 8.99
C ASN A 156 22.41 -2.21 7.97
N ARG A 157 21.33 -2.06 7.20
CA ARG A 157 21.19 -1.06 6.13
C ARG A 157 20.09 -0.04 6.43
N LEU A 158 20.00 0.41 7.69
CA LEU A 158 18.95 1.35 8.13
C LEU A 158 18.89 2.63 7.28
N ASP A 159 20.04 3.07 6.75
CA ASP A 159 20.16 4.20 5.85
C ASP A 159 19.55 3.99 4.46
N ARG A 160 19.39 2.73 4.05
CA ARG A 160 18.75 2.26 2.81
C ARG A 160 17.44 1.52 3.06
N PHE A 161 16.78 1.80 4.19
CA PHE A 161 15.47 1.26 4.53
C PHE A 161 14.44 2.38 4.63
N GLY A 162 13.28 2.20 4.01
CA GLY A 162 12.14 3.12 4.11
C GLY A 162 10.79 2.42 4.02
N GLY A 163 9.73 3.22 3.97
CA GLY A 163 8.38 2.75 3.64
C GLY A 163 7.95 3.24 2.26
N LEU A 164 7.25 2.37 1.53
CA LEU A 164 6.51 2.69 0.31
C LEU A 164 5.09 2.15 0.47
N HIS A 165 4.21 2.95 1.06
CA HIS A 165 2.84 2.54 1.33
C HIS A 165 1.92 2.93 0.16
N PHE A 166 1.49 1.90 -0.58
CA PHE A 166 0.58 2.00 -1.71
C PHE A 166 -0.88 1.78 -1.27
N PHE A 167 -1.82 2.23 -2.09
CA PHE A 167 -3.26 2.15 -1.81
C PHE A 167 -3.97 1.22 -2.79
N ASN A 168 -4.84 0.37 -2.29
CA ASN A 168 -5.65 -0.55 -3.09
C ASN A 168 -6.81 0.19 -3.82
N PRO A 169 -7.08 -0.06 -5.11
CA PRO A 169 -6.28 -0.85 -6.06
C PRO A 169 -5.06 -0.08 -6.60
N VAL A 170 -3.87 -0.67 -6.46
CA VAL A 170 -2.58 0.00 -6.74
C VAL A 170 -2.48 0.57 -8.17
N PRO A 171 -2.95 -0.08 -9.24
CA PRO A 171 -2.90 0.51 -10.58
C PRO A 171 -3.79 1.75 -10.78
N MET A 172 -4.84 1.89 -9.96
CA MET A 172 -5.79 2.99 -10.06
C MET A 172 -5.43 4.14 -9.13
N MET A 173 -4.99 3.82 -7.91
CA MET A 173 -4.66 4.81 -6.90
C MET A 173 -3.38 5.56 -7.26
N LYS A 174 -3.47 6.89 -7.22
CA LYS A 174 -2.38 7.80 -7.58
C LYS A 174 -1.44 8.09 -6.43
N LEU A 175 -1.84 7.89 -5.19
CA LEU A 175 -1.02 8.22 -4.03
C LEU A 175 0.00 7.11 -3.71
N VAL A 176 1.17 7.52 -3.23
CA VAL A 176 2.10 6.70 -2.43
C VAL A 176 2.53 7.53 -1.25
N GLU A 177 2.56 6.94 -0.07
CA GLU A 177 3.24 7.52 1.08
C GLU A 177 4.67 7.00 1.10
N VAL A 178 5.65 7.92 1.10
CA VAL A 178 7.07 7.60 1.23
C VAL A 178 7.49 7.94 2.65
N ILE A 179 7.88 6.91 3.39
CA ILE A 179 8.14 7.01 4.82
C ILE A 179 9.65 6.93 5.07
N GLY A 180 10.20 7.99 5.66
CA GLY A 180 11.57 8.02 6.15
C GLY A 180 11.61 7.83 7.67
N THR A 181 12.54 7.03 8.13
CA THR A 181 12.93 6.97 9.56
C THR A 181 14.00 8.02 9.84
N SER A 182 14.39 8.20 11.10
CA SER A 182 15.56 9.02 11.45
C SER A 182 16.88 8.49 10.88
N ALA A 183 16.95 7.19 10.55
CA ALA A 183 18.14 6.56 10.00
C ALA A 183 18.16 6.59 8.47
N THR A 184 17.00 6.69 7.81
CA THR A 184 16.90 6.68 6.34
C THR A 184 17.68 7.85 5.74
N SER A 185 18.62 7.54 4.86
CA SER A 185 19.42 8.56 4.16
C SER A 185 18.54 9.40 3.22
N GLN A 186 18.94 10.66 3.03
CA GLN A 186 18.26 11.54 2.07
C GLN A 186 18.33 10.97 0.65
N GLU A 187 19.44 10.34 0.27
CA GLU A 187 19.60 9.68 -1.04
C GLU A 187 18.56 8.57 -1.23
N THR A 188 18.38 7.71 -0.23
CA THR A 188 17.35 6.66 -0.28
C THR A 188 15.96 7.25 -0.37
N PHE A 189 15.67 8.26 0.45
CA PHE A 189 14.38 8.94 0.44
C PHE A 189 14.06 9.56 -0.93
N ASP A 190 15.03 10.24 -1.53
CA ASP A 190 14.90 10.85 -2.86
C ASP A 190 14.75 9.79 -3.97
N SER A 191 15.49 8.68 -3.89
CA SER A 191 15.32 7.53 -4.80
C SER A 191 13.90 6.95 -4.72
N LEU A 192 13.33 6.79 -3.53
CA LEU A 192 11.97 6.29 -3.33
C LEU A 192 10.90 7.29 -3.83
N LEU A 193 11.10 8.59 -3.60
CA LEU A 193 10.26 9.65 -4.16
C LEU A 193 10.28 9.63 -5.69
N ASN A 194 11.47 9.53 -6.28
CA ASN A 194 11.65 9.53 -7.73
C ASN A 194 11.07 8.27 -8.37
N PHE A 195 11.31 7.10 -7.77
CA PHE A 195 10.66 5.86 -8.18
C PHE A 195 9.14 6.00 -8.20
N SER A 196 8.55 6.53 -7.12
CA SER A 196 7.10 6.76 -7.05
C SER A 196 6.58 7.67 -8.16
N LYS A 197 7.32 8.74 -8.51
CA LYS A 197 6.97 9.62 -9.65
C LYS A 197 7.05 8.88 -10.98
N THR A 198 8.10 8.08 -11.20
CA THR A 198 8.27 7.25 -12.41
C THR A 198 7.13 6.25 -12.57
N LEU A 199 6.57 5.73 -11.47
CA LEU A 199 5.37 4.90 -11.47
C LEU A 199 4.08 5.64 -11.90
N GLY A 200 4.15 6.94 -12.18
CA GLY A 200 2.99 7.79 -12.49
C GLY A 200 2.11 8.04 -11.26
N LYS A 201 2.73 8.01 -10.07
CA LYS A 201 2.09 8.27 -8.79
C LYS A 201 2.55 9.61 -8.21
N THR A 202 1.75 10.15 -7.30
CA THR A 202 2.02 11.34 -6.51
C THR A 202 2.53 10.88 -5.15
N PRO A 203 3.85 10.96 -4.89
CA PRO A 203 4.37 10.67 -3.56
C PRO A 203 4.06 11.79 -2.58
N VAL A 204 3.80 11.43 -1.32
CA VAL A 204 3.79 12.35 -0.18
C VAL A 204 4.81 11.87 0.85
N SER A 205 5.48 12.81 1.52
CA SER A 205 6.45 12.51 2.58
C SER A 205 5.73 12.32 3.91
N CYS A 206 6.00 11.21 4.58
CA CYS A 206 5.47 10.92 5.90
C CYS A 206 6.62 10.65 6.88
N LYS A 207 6.44 11.07 8.14
CA LYS A 207 7.23 10.53 9.24
C LYS A 207 6.76 9.11 9.54
N ASP A 208 7.67 8.33 10.12
CA ASP A 208 7.36 7.01 10.64
C ASP A 208 6.53 7.10 11.92
N THR A 209 5.22 7.25 11.74
CA THR A 209 4.23 7.26 12.81
C THR A 209 3.13 6.26 12.47
N PRO A 210 2.52 5.57 13.46
CA PRO A 210 1.49 4.57 13.18
C PRO A 210 0.39 5.10 12.25
N GLY A 211 0.16 4.43 11.12
CA GLY A 211 -0.85 4.83 10.13
C GLY A 211 -0.47 5.99 9.19
N PHE A 212 0.76 6.51 9.28
CA PHE A 212 1.30 7.56 8.41
C PHE A 212 0.38 8.79 8.31
N ILE A 213 -0.06 9.19 7.11
CA ILE A 213 -0.99 10.32 6.94
C ILE A 213 -2.41 9.78 6.73
N VAL A 214 -2.61 8.99 5.67
CA VAL A 214 -3.95 8.59 5.23
C VAL A 214 -4.65 7.78 6.30
N ASN A 215 -4.05 6.68 6.78
CA ASN A 215 -4.72 5.82 7.75
C ASN A 215 -4.86 6.53 9.10
N ARG A 216 -3.85 7.33 9.50
CA ARG A 216 -3.88 8.08 10.77
C ARG A 216 -5.01 9.10 10.84
N LEU A 217 -5.47 9.62 9.70
CA LEU A 217 -6.66 10.48 9.59
C LEU A 217 -7.94 9.67 9.33
N LEU A 218 -7.88 8.69 8.43
CA LEU A 218 -9.04 7.95 7.94
C LEU A 218 -9.62 7.02 9.00
N VAL A 219 -8.79 6.19 9.65
CA VAL A 219 -9.27 5.14 10.56
C VAL A 219 -9.98 5.76 11.78
N PRO A 220 -9.46 6.81 12.45
CA PRO A 220 -10.18 7.46 13.54
C PRO A 220 -11.51 8.08 13.10
N TYR A 221 -11.58 8.63 11.87
CA TYR A 221 -12.84 9.13 11.30
C TYR A 221 -13.86 8.00 11.07
N LEU A 222 -13.43 6.85 10.55
CA LEU A 222 -14.30 5.68 10.38
C LEU A 222 -14.81 5.19 11.74
N LEU A 223 -13.93 5.11 12.73
CA LEU A 223 -14.29 4.73 14.10
C LEU A 223 -15.27 5.72 14.72
N GLU A 224 -15.06 7.02 14.55
CA GLU A 224 -16.00 8.01 15.09
C GLU A 224 -17.37 7.95 14.42
N SER A 225 -17.40 7.63 13.13
CA SER A 225 -18.67 7.39 12.40
C SER A 225 -19.43 6.19 12.98
N ILE A 226 -18.73 5.10 13.31
CA ILE A 226 -19.30 3.94 14.01
C ILE A 226 -19.82 4.34 15.40
N ARG A 227 -19.02 5.07 16.19
CA ARG A 227 -19.41 5.52 17.53
C ARG A 227 -20.61 6.46 17.50
N LEU A 228 -20.71 7.33 16.49
CA LEU A 228 -21.87 8.20 16.29
C LEU A 228 -23.15 7.39 16.08
N HIS A 229 -23.07 6.31 15.29
CA HIS A 229 -24.17 5.37 15.12
C HIS A 229 -24.48 4.58 16.41
N GLU A 230 -23.47 4.11 17.15
CA GLU A 230 -23.65 3.42 18.44
C GLU A 230 -24.38 4.28 19.47
N ARG A 231 -24.14 5.60 19.46
CA ARG A 231 -24.85 6.56 20.32
C ARG A 231 -26.28 6.88 19.85
N GLY A 232 -26.71 6.36 18.71
CA GLY A 232 -28.05 6.57 18.16
C GLY A 232 -28.27 7.96 17.54
N HIS A 233 -27.20 8.70 17.23
CA HIS A 233 -27.31 10.04 16.66
C HIS A 233 -27.69 10.05 15.17
N GLY A 234 -27.54 8.92 14.48
CA GLY A 234 -27.90 8.76 13.07
C GLY A 234 -27.88 7.30 12.63
N SER A 235 -28.67 6.97 11.60
CA SER A 235 -28.59 5.69 10.93
C SER A 235 -27.28 5.59 10.11
N LYS A 236 -26.85 4.37 9.76
CA LYS A 236 -25.64 4.19 8.95
C LYS A 236 -25.80 4.83 7.57
N GLU A 237 -27.00 4.70 7.02
CA GLU A 237 -27.43 5.21 5.73
C GLU A 237 -27.42 6.74 5.72
N ASP A 238 -27.96 7.38 6.76
CA ASP A 238 -27.95 8.85 6.88
C ASP A 238 -26.54 9.40 7.08
N ILE A 239 -25.71 8.73 7.88
CA ILE A 239 -24.31 9.13 8.06
C ILE A 239 -23.55 9.03 6.74
N ASP A 240 -23.77 7.96 5.96
CA ASP A 240 -23.18 7.82 4.62
C ASP A 240 -23.65 8.90 3.65
N ILE A 241 -24.94 9.22 3.64
CA ILE A 241 -25.49 10.30 2.80
C ILE A 241 -24.93 11.65 3.23
N ALA A 242 -24.89 11.94 4.53
CA ALA A 242 -24.37 13.18 5.07
C ALA A 242 -22.90 13.40 4.69
N MET A 243 -22.07 12.36 4.77
CA MET A 243 -20.64 12.47 4.41
C MET A 243 -20.43 12.57 2.89
N LYS A 244 -21.28 11.93 2.08
CA LYS A 244 -21.23 12.06 0.62
C LYS A 244 -21.66 13.44 0.14
N LEU A 245 -22.82 13.91 0.58
CA LEU A 245 -23.42 15.16 0.07
C LEU A 245 -22.91 16.40 0.83
N GLY A 246 -22.64 16.29 2.12
CA GLY A 246 -22.19 17.40 2.97
C GLY A 246 -20.69 17.63 2.95
N ALA A 247 -19.89 16.56 3.00
CA ALA A 247 -18.41 16.66 3.00
C ALA A 247 -17.78 16.33 1.64
N GLY A 248 -18.58 15.96 0.63
CA GLY A 248 -18.11 15.67 -0.72
C GLY A 248 -17.33 14.36 -0.85
N TYR A 249 -17.50 13.41 0.07
CA TYR A 249 -16.77 12.14 0.01
C TYR A 249 -17.31 11.24 -1.10
N PRO A 250 -16.46 10.50 -1.84
CA PRO A 250 -16.94 9.58 -2.88
C PRO A 250 -17.77 8.41 -2.33
N MET A 251 -17.48 7.98 -1.09
CA MET A 251 -18.18 6.94 -0.36
C MET A 251 -18.39 7.41 1.08
N GLY A 252 -19.53 7.04 1.67
CA GLY A 252 -19.78 7.26 3.08
C GLY A 252 -18.88 6.40 3.96
N PRO A 253 -18.72 6.71 5.26
CA PRO A 253 -17.81 5.98 6.15
C PRO A 253 -18.18 4.49 6.32
N PHE A 254 -19.46 4.11 6.35
CA PHE A 254 -19.86 2.72 6.47
C PHE A 254 -19.64 1.96 5.16
N GLU A 255 -20.03 2.55 4.02
CA GLU A 255 -19.70 2.02 2.69
C GLU A 255 -18.18 1.85 2.49
N LEU A 256 -17.38 2.83 2.96
CA LEU A 256 -15.93 2.79 2.87
C LEU A 256 -15.33 1.74 3.81
N ALA A 257 -15.81 1.62 5.04
CA ALA A 257 -15.38 0.58 5.97
C ALA A 257 -15.69 -0.83 5.43
N ASP A 258 -16.85 -1.02 4.79
CA ASP A 258 -17.20 -2.25 4.05
C ASP A 258 -16.28 -2.49 2.84
N TYR A 259 -15.85 -1.43 2.16
CA TYR A 259 -14.95 -1.53 1.01
C TYR A 259 -13.53 -1.92 1.42
N VAL A 260 -13.00 -1.30 2.47
CA VAL A 260 -11.66 -1.55 3.01
C VAL A 260 -11.61 -2.91 3.72
N GLY A 261 -12.62 -3.21 4.53
CA GLY A 261 -12.70 -4.41 5.37
C GLY A 261 -12.75 -4.05 6.85
N LEU A 262 -13.75 -4.58 7.55
CA LEU A 262 -13.91 -4.34 8.99
C LEU A 262 -12.86 -5.05 9.83
N ASP A 263 -12.45 -6.24 9.41
CA ASP A 263 -11.31 -6.97 9.99
C ASP A 263 -10.03 -6.15 9.92
N THR A 264 -9.78 -5.52 8.78
CA THR A 264 -8.61 -4.68 8.55
C THR A 264 -8.65 -3.42 9.42
N THR A 265 -9.82 -2.77 9.47
CA THR A 265 -10.02 -1.58 10.32
C THR A 265 -9.85 -1.92 11.80
N LYS A 266 -10.41 -3.05 12.24
CA LYS A 266 -10.27 -3.57 13.61
C LYS A 266 -8.81 -3.89 13.94
N PHE A 267 -8.11 -4.58 13.06
CA PHE A 267 -6.70 -4.93 13.27
C PHE A 267 -5.84 -3.69 13.52
N ILE A 268 -6.03 -2.63 12.72
CA ILE A 268 -5.31 -1.37 12.87
C ILE A 268 -5.64 -0.70 14.21
N ILE A 269 -6.92 -0.56 14.56
CA ILE A 269 -7.31 0.14 15.80
C ILE A 269 -6.89 -0.64 17.05
N ASP A 270 -6.95 -1.97 17.03
CA ASP A 270 -6.48 -2.81 18.13
C ASP A 270 -4.97 -2.64 18.35
N GLY A 271 -4.18 -2.59 17.27
CA GLY A 271 -2.76 -2.32 17.35
C GLY A 271 -2.46 -0.95 17.96
N TRP A 272 -3.16 0.10 17.51
CA TRP A 272 -2.98 1.45 18.07
C TRP A 272 -3.46 1.57 19.51
N SER A 273 -4.55 0.88 19.87
CA SER A 273 -5.03 0.82 21.25
C SER A 273 -4.03 0.10 22.16
N GLN A 274 -3.26 -0.87 21.68
CA GLN A 274 -2.20 -1.50 22.47
C GLN A 274 -1.00 -0.56 22.65
N MET A 275 -0.64 0.21 21.62
CA MET A 275 0.47 1.17 21.67
C MET A 275 0.15 2.40 22.53
N GLU A 276 -1.09 2.92 22.44
CA GLU A 276 -1.56 4.11 23.14
C GLU A 276 -2.89 3.82 23.87
N PRO A 277 -2.87 3.01 24.96
CA PRO A 277 -4.08 2.52 25.63
C PRO A 277 -4.97 3.60 26.24
N ASN A 278 -4.40 4.76 26.54
CA ASN A 278 -5.12 5.87 27.14
C ASN A 278 -5.64 6.88 26.10
N ASN A 279 -5.41 6.64 24.80
CA ASN A 279 -5.87 7.55 23.76
C ASN A 279 -7.35 7.27 23.42
N PRO A 280 -8.28 8.19 23.73
CA PRO A 280 -9.72 7.96 23.51
C PRO A 280 -10.07 7.81 22.03
N LEU A 281 -9.26 8.34 21.11
CA LEU A 281 -9.48 8.17 19.68
C LEU A 281 -9.32 6.71 19.25
N PHE A 282 -8.53 5.93 19.99
CA PHE A 282 -8.23 4.53 19.71
C PHE A 282 -9.04 3.54 20.55
N ALA A 283 -9.98 4.04 21.36
CA ALA A 283 -10.89 3.19 22.11
C ALA A 283 -11.65 2.22 21.17
N GLN A 284 -11.70 0.95 21.53
CA GLN A 284 -12.39 -0.06 20.73
C GLN A 284 -13.90 0.22 20.59
N SER A 285 -14.50 -0.23 19.49
CA SER A 285 -15.95 -0.17 19.27
C SER A 285 -16.59 -1.54 19.50
N PRO A 286 -17.58 -1.66 20.41
CA PRO A 286 -18.34 -2.90 20.61
C PRO A 286 -19.04 -3.40 19.35
N MET A 287 -19.61 -2.50 18.54
CA MET A 287 -20.24 -2.84 17.28
C MET A 287 -19.23 -3.42 16.28
N LEU A 288 -18.07 -2.77 16.13
CA LEU A 288 -17.03 -3.26 15.23
C LEU A 288 -16.55 -4.66 15.63
N ASN A 289 -16.33 -4.89 16.93
CA ASN A 289 -15.94 -6.19 17.47
C ASN A 289 -16.99 -7.26 17.14
N LYS A 290 -18.27 -6.99 17.45
CA LYS A 290 -19.38 -7.91 17.17
C LYS A 290 -19.50 -8.24 15.67
N LEU A 291 -19.39 -7.25 14.79
CA LEU A 291 -19.49 -7.47 13.34
C LEU A 291 -18.37 -8.36 12.81
N VAL A 292 -17.15 -8.18 13.32
CA VAL A 292 -16.00 -9.01 12.95
C VAL A 292 -16.16 -10.44 13.50
N GLU A 293 -16.60 -10.60 14.73
CA GLU A 293 -16.90 -11.91 15.35
C GLU A 293 -17.99 -12.68 14.59
N GLU A 294 -19.01 -11.98 14.08
CA GLU A 294 -20.07 -12.56 13.23
C GLU A 294 -19.61 -12.85 11.78
N GLY A 295 -18.35 -12.54 11.44
CA GLY A 295 -17.80 -12.72 10.10
C GLY A 295 -18.42 -11.79 9.04
N LYS A 296 -18.98 -10.64 9.45
CA LYS A 296 -19.48 -9.59 8.56
C LYS A 296 -18.32 -8.66 8.18
N LEU A 297 -17.42 -9.16 7.34
CA LEU A 297 -16.13 -8.52 7.07
C LEU A 297 -16.16 -7.51 5.90
N GLY A 298 -17.34 -7.22 5.35
CA GLY A 298 -17.52 -6.26 4.26
C GLY A 298 -17.55 -6.87 2.86
N LYS A 299 -17.34 -6.02 1.85
CA LYS A 299 -17.53 -6.32 0.42
C LYS A 299 -16.61 -7.42 -0.09
N LYS A 300 -15.38 -7.50 0.44
CA LYS A 300 -14.38 -8.54 0.13
C LYS A 300 -14.91 -9.97 0.39
N TYR A 301 -15.84 -10.12 1.33
CA TYR A 301 -16.41 -11.41 1.75
C TYR A 301 -17.90 -11.55 1.41
N ARG A 302 -18.48 -10.64 0.60
CA ARG A 302 -19.91 -10.56 0.26
C ARG A 302 -20.87 -10.46 1.47
N ARG A 303 -20.37 -10.06 2.64
CA ARG A 303 -21.14 -9.91 3.89
C ARG A 303 -20.99 -8.47 4.39
N ARG A 304 -21.83 -7.58 3.86
CA ARG A 304 -21.78 -6.13 4.09
C ARG A 304 -22.55 -5.73 5.34
N ILE A 305 -22.20 -4.60 5.95
CA ILE A 305 -23.01 -3.93 6.97
C ILE A 305 -24.28 -3.36 6.33
N LEU A 306 -24.15 -2.76 5.15
CA LEU A 306 -25.28 -2.25 4.38
C LEU A 306 -25.88 -3.39 3.55
N GLN A 307 -27.13 -3.78 3.86
CA GLN A 307 -27.92 -4.56 2.91
C GLN A 307 -28.31 -3.63 1.77
N VAL A 308 -27.86 -3.93 0.54
CA VAL A 308 -28.38 -3.23 -0.63
C VAL A 308 -29.84 -3.66 -0.76
N GLN A 309 -30.79 -2.81 -0.35
CA GLN A 309 -32.13 -2.89 -0.91
C GLN A 309 -31.96 -2.53 -2.38
N VAL A 310 -32.05 -3.55 -3.22
CA VAL A 310 -32.28 -3.36 -4.65
C VAL A 310 -33.67 -2.71 -4.72
N ILE A 311 -33.70 -1.42 -5.02
CA ILE A 311 -34.90 -0.75 -5.52
C ILE A 311 -34.82 -0.82 -7.05
#